data_AF-A0A1R1PGJ5-F1
#
_entry.id   AF-A0A1R1PGJ5-F1
#
_cell.length_a   1.000
_cell.length_b   1.000
_cell.length_c   1.000
_cell.angle_alpha   90.00
_cell.angle_beta   90.00
_cell.angle_gamma   90.00
#
_symmetry.space_group_name_H-M   'P 1'
#
loop_
_entity.id
_entity.type
_entity.pdbx_description
1 polymer ?
#
loop_
_entity_poly.entity_id
_entity_poly.type
_entity_poly.pdbx_seq_one_letter_code
_entity_poly.pdbx_strand_id
1 'polypeptide(L)'
;MNLLIFCIEVKNFFWTPLADIERKKFYAAIPRNSGMDYEPPEENIKLSGDNKRTDAMLYDIQYRLSAVTRPLDYFMHEAIRDGGAVSAEKLSVFINSIRVLHADVASNITQQRIKLSYKAPGVPSDPPEMVS
;
A
#
# COMPACT_ATOMS: atom_id res chain seq x y z
N MET A 1 5.51 -19.44 17.38
CA MET A 1 6.19 -19.16 16.09
C MET A 1 6.78 -17.76 16.20
N ASN A 2 8.11 -17.62 16.23
CA ASN A 2 8.80 -16.38 16.60
C ASN A 2 8.72 -15.32 15.48
N LEU A 3 7.85 -14.33 15.63
CA LEU A 3 7.66 -13.19 14.72
C LEU A 3 8.93 -12.32 14.55
N LEU A 4 9.90 -12.40 15.47
CA LEU A 4 11.14 -11.63 15.43
C LEU A 4 12.08 -12.01 14.28
N ILE A 5 11.97 -13.23 13.74
CA ILE A 5 12.90 -13.71 12.69
C ILE A 5 12.49 -13.21 11.29
N PHE A 6 11.23 -12.78 11.08
CA PHE A 6 10.77 -12.33 9.76
C PHE A 6 11.33 -10.97 9.31
N CYS A 7 11.99 -10.22 10.20
CA CYS A 7 12.41 -8.84 9.92
C CYS A 7 13.80 -8.68 9.30
N ILE A 8 14.62 -9.73 9.19
CA ILE A 8 16.05 -9.56 8.82
C ILE A 8 16.38 -10.10 7.41
N GLU A 9 15.54 -10.93 6.78
CA GLU A 9 15.91 -11.59 5.50
C GLU A 9 14.83 -11.59 4.40
N VAL A 10 13.94 -10.60 4.33
CA VAL A 10 13.10 -10.48 3.13
C VAL A 10 13.92 -9.87 1.98
N LYS A 11 14.64 -10.73 1.24
CA LYS A 11 15.21 -10.34 -0.06
C LYS A 11 14.07 -9.87 -0.96
N ASN A 12 14.27 -8.73 -1.63
CA ASN A 12 13.30 -8.14 -2.56
C ASN A 12 11.98 -7.69 -1.92
N PHE A 13 12.04 -7.13 -0.71
CA PHE A 13 10.87 -6.60 0.03
C PHE A 13 9.95 -5.66 -0.77
N PHE A 14 10.49 -4.90 -1.73
CA PHE A 14 9.70 -4.02 -2.62
C PHE A 14 9.40 -4.64 -4.00
N TRP A 15 9.55 -5.96 -4.13
CA TRP A 15 9.30 -6.71 -5.36
C TRP A 15 8.27 -7.84 -5.19
N THR A 16 7.72 -7.99 -4.00
CA THR A 16 6.72 -9.02 -3.67
C THR A 16 5.43 -8.32 -3.26
N PRO A 17 4.58 -7.93 -4.23
CA PRO A 17 3.29 -7.31 -3.92
C PRO A 17 2.40 -8.30 -3.17
N LEU A 18 1.44 -7.81 -2.38
CA LEU A 18 0.43 -8.68 -1.81
C LEU A 18 -0.53 -9.13 -2.91
N ALA A 19 -0.99 -10.37 -2.80
CA ALA A 19 -2.09 -10.83 -3.64
C ALA A 19 -3.32 -9.94 -3.39
N ASP A 20 -4.04 -9.60 -4.47
CA ASP A 20 -5.22 -8.73 -4.43
C ASP A 20 -6.25 -9.18 -3.39
N ILE A 21 -6.43 -10.49 -3.24
CA ILE A 21 -7.37 -11.08 -2.27
C ILE A 21 -6.92 -10.85 -0.83
N GLU A 22 -5.62 -10.95 -0.54
CA GLU A 22 -5.08 -10.75 0.81
C GLU A 22 -5.13 -9.28 1.19
N ARG A 23 -4.75 -8.41 0.26
CA ARG A 23 -4.86 -6.96 0.45
C ARG A 23 -6.31 -6.52 0.72
N LYS A 24 -7.28 -7.03 -0.07
CA LYS A 24 -8.71 -6.74 0.14
C LYS A 24 -9.21 -7.27 1.49
N LYS A 25 -8.80 -8.48 1.89
CA LYS A 25 -9.13 -9.05 3.21
C LYS A 25 -8.59 -8.18 4.33
N PHE A 26 -7.36 -7.69 4.20
CA PHE A 26 -6.74 -6.80 5.18
C PHE A 26 -7.56 -5.50 5.36
N TYR A 27 -7.89 -4.84 4.25
CA TYR A 27 -8.69 -3.61 4.31
C TYR A 27 -10.12 -3.84 4.80
N ALA A 28 -10.73 -4.98 4.50
CA ALA A 28 -12.07 -5.33 4.96
C ALA A 28 -12.11 -5.65 6.47
N ALA A 29 -10.99 -6.07 7.06
CA ALA A 29 -10.90 -6.39 8.49
C ALA A 29 -10.82 -5.14 9.38
N ILE A 30 -10.55 -3.97 8.81
CA ILE A 30 -10.38 -2.72 9.54
C ILE A 30 -11.61 -1.85 9.30
N PRO A 31 -12.26 -1.32 10.36
CA PRO A 31 -13.34 -0.36 10.21
C PRO A 31 -12.90 0.82 9.35
N ARG A 32 -13.77 1.26 8.42
CA ARG A 32 -13.50 2.47 7.63
C ARG A 32 -13.49 3.69 8.56
N ASN A 33 -12.47 4.53 8.46
CA ASN A 33 -12.53 5.87 9.02
C ASN A 33 -13.31 6.77 8.03
N SER A 34 -14.15 7.67 8.53
CA SER A 34 -14.89 8.61 7.68
C SER A 34 -14.11 9.88 7.35
N GLY A 35 -12.90 10.05 7.93
CA GLY A 35 -12.16 11.31 7.90
C GLY A 35 -10.92 11.36 7.00
N MET A 36 -10.42 10.21 6.54
CA MET A 36 -9.14 10.13 5.79
C MET A 36 -9.27 9.33 4.48
N ASP A 37 -10.48 9.26 3.93
CA ASP A 37 -10.67 8.78 2.57
C ASP A 37 -10.04 9.78 1.60
N TYR A 38 -9.20 9.28 0.68
CA TYR A 38 -8.55 10.13 -0.29
C TYR A 38 -9.50 10.39 -1.45
N GLU A 39 -9.89 11.66 -1.61
CA GLU A 39 -10.52 12.18 -2.80
C GLU A 39 -9.54 13.17 -3.47
N PRO A 40 -9.16 12.95 -4.73
CA PRO A 40 -8.30 13.88 -5.45
C PRO A 40 -9.04 15.21 -5.64
N PRO A 41 -8.34 16.35 -5.56
CA PRO A 41 -8.93 17.63 -5.90
C PRO A 41 -9.51 17.62 -7.32
N GLU A 42 -10.67 18.24 -7.51
CA GLU A 42 -11.24 18.39 -8.85
C GLU A 42 -10.36 19.33 -9.71
N GLU A 43 -9.85 18.81 -10.83
CA GLU A 43 -9.12 19.60 -11.81
C GLU A 43 -10.00 19.94 -13.02
N ASN A 44 -10.13 21.22 -13.34
CA ASN A 44 -10.92 21.71 -14.49
C ASN A 44 -10.14 21.65 -15.83
N ILE A 45 -9.21 20.71 -15.97
CA ILE A 45 -8.32 20.59 -17.12
C ILE A 45 -8.55 19.25 -17.82
N LYS A 46 -8.70 19.26 -19.15
CA LYS A 46 -8.74 18.02 -19.93
C LYS A 46 -7.34 17.46 -20.12
N LEU A 47 -7.04 16.39 -19.39
CA LEU A 47 -5.79 15.64 -19.56
C LEU A 47 -5.75 14.91 -20.92
N SER A 48 -4.56 14.88 -21.55
CA SER A 48 -4.27 14.03 -22.71
C SER A 48 -4.22 12.55 -22.33
N GLY A 49 -4.17 11.63 -23.31
CA GLY A 49 -4.20 10.18 -23.04
C GLY A 49 -3.12 9.69 -22.08
N ASP A 50 -1.86 10.06 -22.32
CA ASP A 50 -0.74 9.68 -21.45
C ASP A 50 -0.81 10.34 -20.07
N ASN A 51 -1.29 11.59 -20.00
CA ASN A 51 -1.48 12.29 -18.74
C ASN A 51 -2.57 11.63 -17.90
N LYS A 52 -3.70 11.21 -18.50
CA LYS A 52 -4.77 10.47 -17.79
C LYS A 52 -4.27 9.16 -17.18
N ARG A 53 -3.41 8.43 -17.89
CA ARG A 53 -2.87 7.16 -17.36
C ARG A 53 -1.92 7.43 -16.20
N THR A 54 -1.05 8.43 -16.32
CA THR A 54 -0.11 8.81 -15.25
C THR A 54 -0.85 9.33 -14.02
N ASP A 55 -1.88 10.14 -14.23
CA ASP A 55 -2.78 10.62 -13.18
C ASP A 55 -3.47 9.46 -12.46
N ALA A 56 -4.07 8.52 -13.19
CA ALA A 56 -4.68 7.33 -12.59
C ALA A 56 -3.67 6.48 -11.79
N MET A 57 -2.41 6.42 -12.21
CA MET A 57 -1.34 5.75 -11.47
C MET A 57 -1.01 6.48 -10.16
N LEU A 58 -0.94 7.81 -10.18
CA LEU A 58 -0.70 8.63 -8.99
C LEU A 58 -1.88 8.53 -8.01
N TYR A 59 -3.11 8.56 -8.54
CA TYR A 59 -4.34 8.34 -7.77
C TYR A 59 -4.30 6.98 -7.05
N ASP A 60 -3.98 5.87 -7.74
CA ASP A 60 -3.89 4.54 -7.10
C ASP A 60 -2.84 4.52 -5.97
N ILE A 61 -1.69 5.17 -6.17
CA ILE A 61 -0.65 5.28 -5.13
C ILE A 61 -1.17 6.05 -3.92
N GLN A 62 -1.80 7.21 -4.12
CA GLN A 62 -2.34 8.03 -3.03
C GLN A 62 -3.48 7.34 -2.29
N TYR A 63 -4.38 6.69 -3.03
CA TYR A 63 -5.45 5.86 -2.47
C TYR A 63 -4.90 4.72 -1.61
N ARG A 64 -3.86 4.02 -2.07
CA ARG A 64 -3.23 2.96 -1.29
C ARG A 64 -2.56 3.51 -0.03
N LEU A 65 -1.87 4.64 -0.12
CA LEU A 65 -1.25 5.29 1.04
C LEU A 65 -2.29 5.70 2.08
N SER A 66 -3.43 6.28 1.65
CA SER A 66 -4.51 6.61 2.58
C SER A 66 -5.14 5.37 3.22
N ALA A 67 -5.20 4.25 2.51
CA ALA A 67 -5.67 2.99 3.10
C ALA A 67 -4.73 2.47 4.20
N VAL A 68 -3.42 2.75 4.14
CA VAL A 68 -2.44 2.37 5.18
C VAL A 68 -2.58 3.19 6.46
N THR A 69 -3.14 4.41 6.42
CA THR A 69 -3.34 5.21 7.63
C THR A 69 -4.47 4.67 8.51
N ARG A 70 -5.49 4.03 7.92
CA ARG A 70 -6.64 3.46 8.64
C ARG A 70 -6.25 2.49 9.78
N PRO A 71 -5.38 1.48 9.56
CA PRO A 71 -4.92 0.62 10.66
C PRO A 71 -4.18 1.40 11.76
N LEU A 72 -3.48 2.49 11.44
CA LEU A 72 -2.80 3.31 12.45
C LEU A 72 -3.82 3.98 13.39
N ASP A 73 -4.83 4.62 12.80
CA ASP A 73 -5.92 5.28 13.54
C ASP A 73 -6.70 4.26 14.38
N TYR A 74 -7.04 3.12 13.78
CA TYR A 74 -7.78 2.05 14.45
C TYR A 74 -6.98 1.48 15.63
N PHE A 75 -5.69 1.21 15.46
CA PHE A 75 -4.84 0.72 16.53
C PHE A 75 -4.73 1.71 17.68
N MET A 76 -4.58 3.01 17.38
CA MET A 76 -4.56 4.07 18.40
C MET A 76 -5.89 4.15 19.15
N HIS A 77 -7.01 4.10 18.44
CA HIS A 77 -8.35 4.09 19.03
C HIS A 77 -8.53 2.91 19.99
N GLU A 78 -8.16 1.70 19.56
CA GLU A 78 -8.21 0.49 20.40
C GLU A 78 -7.31 0.63 21.63
N ALA A 79 -6.10 1.16 21.48
CA ALA A 79 -5.18 1.39 22.60
C ALA A 79 -5.78 2.35 23.62
N ILE A 80 -6.40 3.46 23.19
CA ILE A 80 -7.05 4.42 24.08
C ILE A 80 -8.26 3.79 24.79
N ARG A 81 -9.11 3.07 24.04
CA ARG A 81 -10.30 2.40 24.59
C ARG A 81 -9.93 1.38 25.65
N ASP A 82 -8.83 0.67 25.46
CA ASP A 82 -8.33 -0.36 26.38
C ASP A 82 -7.47 0.25 27.52
N GLY A 83 -7.58 1.57 27.78
CA GLY A 83 -6.92 2.25 28.90
C GLY A 83 -5.43 2.52 28.69
N GLY A 84 -4.96 2.53 27.43
CA GLY A 84 -3.55 2.73 27.05
C GLY A 84 -2.71 1.45 27.11
N ALA A 85 -3.28 0.32 27.52
CA ALA A 85 -2.57 -0.94 27.62
C ALA A 85 -2.54 -1.67 26.26
N VAL A 86 -1.34 -1.97 25.77
CA VAL A 86 -1.13 -2.78 24.55
C VAL A 86 -0.10 -3.85 24.84
N SER A 87 -0.46 -5.12 24.62
CA SER A 87 0.48 -6.23 24.78
C SER A 87 1.58 -6.18 23.71
N ALA A 88 2.77 -6.67 24.05
CA ALA A 88 3.88 -6.78 23.10
C ALA A 88 3.52 -7.62 21.86
N GLU A 89 2.67 -8.64 22.04
CA GLU A 89 2.15 -9.45 20.94
C GLU A 89 1.26 -8.65 19.98
N LYS A 90 0.26 -7.91 20.51
CA LYS A 90 -0.63 -7.06 19.71
C LYS A 90 0.17 -5.99 18.95
N LEU A 91 1.15 -5.38 19.63
CA LEU A 91 2.06 -4.41 19.01
C LEU A 91 2.93 -5.04 17.91
N SER A 92 3.48 -6.23 18.14
CA SER A 92 4.32 -6.92 17.15
C SER A 92 3.52 -7.29 15.89
N VAL A 93 2.30 -7.79 16.05
CA VAL A 93 1.41 -8.12 14.93
C VAL A 93 1.07 -6.85 14.15
N PHE A 94 0.73 -5.76 14.83
CA PHE A 94 0.45 -4.48 14.21
C PHE A 94 1.64 -3.94 13.39
N ILE A 95 2.84 -3.88 13.98
CA ILE A 95 4.05 -3.39 13.29
C ILE A 95 4.34 -4.23 12.04
N ASN A 96 4.24 -5.55 12.14
CA ASN A 96 4.47 -6.43 10.99
C ASN A 96 3.42 -6.22 9.91
N SER A 97 2.16 -6.01 10.29
CA SER A 97 1.07 -5.74 9.35
C SER A 97 1.29 -4.42 8.59
N ILE A 98 1.69 -3.36 9.28
CA ILE A 98 2.03 -2.07 8.68
C ILE A 98 3.26 -2.17 7.76
N ARG A 99 4.27 -2.97 8.13
CA ARG A 99 5.44 -3.22 7.26
C ARG A 99 5.02 -3.91 5.96
N VAL A 100 4.20 -4.95 6.06
CA VAL A 100 3.69 -5.70 4.91
C VAL A 100 2.85 -4.82 3.98
N LEU A 101 1.96 -3.98 4.54
CA LEU A 101 1.20 -3.02 3.74
C LEU A 101 2.10 -1.98 3.05
N HIS A 102 3.08 -1.42 3.75
CA HIS A 102 4.03 -0.50 3.13
C HIS A 102 4.83 -1.17 2.00
N ALA A 103 5.21 -2.44 2.18
CA ALA A 103 5.88 -3.23 1.16
C ALA A 103 5.02 -3.39 -0.10
N ASP A 104 3.71 -3.64 0.07
CA ASP A 104 2.76 -3.73 -1.04
C ASP A 104 2.67 -2.40 -1.81
N VAL A 105 2.57 -1.26 -1.11
CA VAL A 105 2.55 0.05 -1.77
C VAL A 105 3.86 0.32 -2.51
N ALA A 106 5.01 0.04 -1.88
CA ALA A 106 6.31 0.21 -2.52
C ALA A 106 6.50 -0.73 -3.73
N SER A 107 5.95 -1.95 -3.68
CA SER A 107 5.92 -2.87 -4.80
C SER A 107 5.03 -2.32 -5.92
N ASN A 108 3.83 -1.81 -5.62
CA ASN A 108 3.00 -1.14 -6.63
C ASN A 108 3.76 0.03 -7.29
N ILE A 109 4.42 0.89 -6.53
CA ILE A 109 5.24 1.99 -7.06
C ILE A 109 6.35 1.46 -7.97
N THR A 110 7.02 0.38 -7.57
CA THR A 110 8.06 -0.27 -8.39
C THR A 110 7.48 -0.78 -9.72
N GLN A 111 6.28 -1.38 -9.71
CA GLN A 111 5.59 -1.83 -10.93
C GLN A 111 5.29 -0.66 -11.84
N GLN A 112 4.81 0.46 -11.27
CA GLN A 112 4.52 1.68 -12.00
C GLN A 112 5.78 2.26 -12.64
N ARG A 113 6.91 2.29 -11.93
CA ARG A 113 8.21 2.75 -12.47
C ARG A 113 8.70 1.89 -13.64
N ILE A 114 8.56 0.56 -13.53
CA ILE A 114 8.86 -0.36 -14.64
C ILE A 114 7.97 -0.04 -15.83
N LYS A 115 6.65 0.04 -15.63
CA LYS A 115 5.68 0.34 -16.70
C LYS A 115 5.97 1.68 -17.40
N LEU A 116 6.40 2.70 -16.66
CA LEU A 116 6.81 3.99 -17.23
C LEU A 116 8.10 3.87 -18.05
N SER A 117 9.09 3.12 -17.56
CA SER A 117 10.38 2.95 -18.24
C SER A 117 10.24 2.21 -19.58
N TYR A 118 9.30 1.26 -19.66
CA TYR A 118 9.00 0.50 -20.88
C TYR A 118 8.22 1.30 -21.94
N LYS A 119 7.82 2.54 -21.64
CA LYS A 119 7.25 3.46 -22.64
C LYS A 119 8.31 4.25 -23.40
N ALA A 120 9.59 4.13 -23.03
CA ALA A 120 10.64 4.86 -23.71
C ALA A 120 10.83 4.34 -25.16
N PRO A 121 11.12 5.23 -26.13
CA PRO A 121 11.39 4.82 -27.50
C PRO A 121 12.53 3.78 -27.56
N GLY A 122 12.31 2.68 -28.28
CA GLY A 122 13.31 1.62 -28.44
C GLY A 122 13.34 0.56 -27.33
N VAL A 123 12.40 0.58 -26.38
CA VAL A 123 12.24 -0.44 -25.34
C VAL A 123 11.15 -1.45 -25.74
N PRO A 124 11.26 -2.76 -25.38
CA PRO A 124 10.20 -3.73 -25.61
C PRO A 124 8.84 -3.28 -25.03
N SER A 125 7.74 -3.67 -25.67
CA SER A 125 6.38 -3.24 -25.30
C SER A 125 5.85 -3.86 -24.00
N ASP A 126 6.46 -4.95 -23.55
CA ASP A 126 5.90 -5.82 -22.52
C ASP A 126 6.72 -5.69 -21.23
N PRO A 127 6.30 -4.82 -20.29
CA PRO A 127 6.97 -4.68 -19.00
C PRO A 127 6.79 -5.95 -18.18
N PRO A 128 7.82 -6.38 -17.42
CA PRO A 128 7.68 -7.48 -16.49
C PRO A 128 6.66 -7.12 -15.40
N GLU A 129 5.80 -8.08 -15.06
CA GLU A 129 4.86 -7.96 -13.94
C GLU A 129 5.42 -8.66 -12.71
N MET A 130 5.33 -8.00 -11.57
CA MET A 130 5.67 -8.60 -10.29
C MET A 130 4.58 -9.57 -9.85
N VAL A 131 5.01 -10.73 -9.37
CA VAL A 131 4.15 -11.82 -8.93
C VAL A 131 4.14 -11.85 -7.40
N SER A 132 2.94 -11.92 -6.83
CA SER A 132 2.69 -12.10 -5.39
C SER A 132 2.95 -13.52 -4.94
#